data_AF-A0A7R9UP41-F1
#
_entry.id   AF-A0A7R9UP41-F1
#
_cell.length_a   1.000
_cell.length_b   1.000
_cell.length_c   1.000
_cell.angle_alpha   90.00
_cell.angle_beta   90.00
_cell.angle_gamma   90.00
#
_symmetry.space_group_name_H-M   'P 1'
#
loop_
_entity.id
_entity.type
_entity.pdbx_description
1 polymer ?
#
loop_
_entity_poly.entity_id
_entity_poly.type
_entity_poly.pdbx_seq_one_letter_code
_entity_poly.pdbx_strand_id
1 'polypeptide(L)'
;CTGARVPVHHQPGGGVTMMQSLFSNPNRVPNDGKVPIFGPIKWNYQFFGKGDLDAWPALFFDNLSSLLGIFGAMLFVPQLALILGAPITPAHVAAFGNVVFGRVGPGVAIALAVGNLWYSWMAFKLAHYEDRQEVTALPYGINTPAGFVMAFSVILPLCFKYSSIADPDEFAFRVWAGSCSANFIGGIFEVSGFWLGNLIRDNTSKAALYAPTEAI
;
A
#
# COMPACT_ATOMS: atom_id res chain seq x y z
N CYS A 1 1.85 -7.13 14.09
CA CYS A 1 1.09 -6.88 15.31
C CYS A 1 1.53 -7.85 16.42
N THR A 2 2.64 -7.58 17.09
CA THR A 2 2.83 -8.14 18.43
C THR A 2 2.22 -7.22 19.44
N GLY A 3 1.31 -7.76 20.24
CA GLY A 3 0.78 -7.08 21.41
C GLY A 3 1.93 -6.53 22.25
N ALA A 4 1.75 -5.28 22.69
CA ALA A 4 2.56 -4.65 23.71
C ALA A 4 2.74 -5.63 24.87
N ARG A 5 3.94 -6.19 25.01
CA ARG A 5 4.30 -6.99 26.18
C ARG A 5 4.68 -6.01 27.28
N VAL A 6 3.66 -5.51 27.97
CA VAL A 6 3.83 -4.71 29.19
C VAL A 6 4.37 -5.64 30.29
N PRO A 7 5.41 -5.26 31.05
CA PRO A 7 5.83 -6.02 32.22
C PRO A 7 4.64 -6.11 33.19
N VAL A 8 4.17 -7.34 33.43
CA VAL A 8 3.04 -7.61 34.32
C VAL A 8 3.50 -7.40 35.77
N HIS A 9 3.44 -6.16 36.24
CA HIS A 9 3.30 -5.92 37.67
C HIS A 9 1.84 -6.22 38.03
N HIS A 10 1.65 -7.34 38.71
CA HIS A 10 0.36 -7.80 39.19
C HIS A 10 -0.22 -6.78 40.18
N GLN A 11 -1.15 -5.94 39.73
CA GLN A 11 -2.06 -5.21 40.61
C GLN A 11 -3.51 -5.62 40.29
N PRO A 12 -4.28 -6.08 41.30
CA PRO A 12 -5.61 -6.59 41.08
C PRO A 12 -6.64 -5.45 40.99
N GLY A 13 -7.38 -5.40 39.88
CA GLY A 13 -8.63 -4.64 39.76
C GLY A 13 -8.60 -3.46 38.78
N GLY A 14 -9.44 -3.52 37.74
CA GLY A 14 -9.85 -2.35 36.95
C GLY A 14 -9.61 -2.48 35.44
N GLY A 15 -10.54 -3.10 34.70
CA GLY A 15 -10.49 -3.26 33.25
C GLY A 15 -10.69 -1.99 32.41
N VAL A 16 -10.51 -0.79 32.99
CA VAL A 16 -10.77 0.50 32.32
C VAL A 16 -9.49 1.35 32.18
N THR A 17 -8.44 1.06 32.95
CA THR A 17 -7.21 1.87 33.00
C THR A 17 -6.20 1.56 31.88
N MET A 18 -6.37 0.48 31.11
CA MET A 18 -5.40 0.06 30.09
C MET A 18 -5.37 1.02 28.88
N MET A 19 -6.53 1.42 28.34
CA MET A 19 -6.60 2.45 27.28
C MET A 19 -6.14 3.81 27.81
N GLN A 20 -6.47 4.17 29.06
CA GLN A 20 -6.09 5.46 29.64
C GLN A 20 -4.58 5.57 29.87
N SER A 21 -3.92 4.48 30.29
CA SER A 21 -2.46 4.42 30.45
C SER A 21 -1.69 4.50 29.13
N LEU A 22 -2.29 4.03 28.02
CA LEU A 22 -1.74 4.17 26.67
C LEU A 22 -1.78 5.63 26.17
N PHE A 23 -2.63 6.49 26.73
CA PHE A 23 -2.73 7.92 26.38
C PHE A 23 -2.12 8.86 27.43
N SER A 24 -1.81 8.38 28.63
CA SER A 24 -1.43 9.23 29.77
C SER A 24 0.07 9.34 30.02
N ASN A 25 0.95 8.97 29.08
CA ASN A 25 2.39 9.14 29.28
C ASN A 25 2.73 10.64 29.35
N PRO A 26 3.15 11.18 30.51
CA PRO A 26 3.41 12.61 30.68
C PRO A 26 4.67 13.08 29.92
N ASN A 27 5.47 12.16 29.38
CA ASN A 27 6.63 12.44 28.52
C ASN A 27 6.34 12.28 27.02
N ARG A 28 5.08 12.01 26.60
CA ARG A 28 4.76 12.00 25.17
C ARG A 28 4.88 13.42 24.61
N VAL A 29 5.74 13.58 23.62
CA VAL A 29 5.67 14.71 22.70
C VAL A 29 4.24 14.83 22.15
N PRO A 30 3.67 16.04 22.01
CA PRO A 30 2.34 16.22 21.45
C PRO A 30 2.23 15.48 20.12
N ASN A 31 1.14 14.74 19.90
CA ASN A 31 0.84 14.14 18.60
C ASN A 31 0.37 15.25 17.63
N ASP A 32 1.27 16.17 17.34
CA ASP A 32 1.07 17.36 16.51
C ASP A 32 1.37 17.07 15.03
N GLY A 33 1.85 15.86 14.72
CA GLY A 33 2.21 15.43 13.38
C GLY A 33 3.46 16.13 12.82
N LYS A 34 4.18 16.91 13.63
CA LYS A 34 5.30 17.76 13.17
C LYS A 34 6.63 17.08 13.43
N VAL A 35 6.85 15.91 12.85
CA VAL A 35 8.15 15.25 12.89
C VAL A 35 9.08 15.96 11.89
N PRO A 36 10.11 16.71 12.34
CA PRO A 36 10.91 17.56 11.44
C PRO A 36 11.60 16.71 10.39
N ILE A 37 11.45 17.01 9.09
CA ILE A 37 12.01 16.20 7.98
C ILE A 37 13.52 15.95 8.17
N PHE A 38 14.24 16.98 8.60
CA PHE A 38 15.68 16.97 8.86
C PHE A 38 15.96 17.07 10.36
N GLY A 39 16.50 16.01 10.96
CA GLY A 39 16.89 15.97 12.37
C GLY A 39 17.94 14.89 12.65
N PRO A 40 18.75 15.01 13.71
CA PRO A 40 19.81 14.06 14.02
C PRO A 40 19.24 12.70 14.47
N ILE A 41 19.72 11.62 13.85
CA ILE A 41 19.33 10.23 14.16
C ILE A 41 20.36 9.65 15.15
N LYS A 42 19.92 9.28 16.36
CA LYS A 42 20.73 8.61 17.40
C LYS A 42 20.49 7.09 17.38
N TRP A 43 21.47 6.31 16.96
CA TRP A 43 21.41 4.85 16.67
C TRP A 43 20.96 3.85 17.77
N ASN A 44 20.29 4.27 18.85
CA ASN A 44 19.83 3.38 19.91
C ASN A 44 18.39 2.89 19.65
N TYR A 45 18.20 2.07 18.61
CA TYR A 45 16.90 1.47 18.27
C TYR A 45 16.96 -0.06 18.25
N GLN A 46 15.98 -0.72 18.84
CA GLN A 46 15.83 -2.19 18.75
C GLN A 46 15.23 -2.59 17.41
N PHE A 47 16.08 -2.98 16.45
CA PHE A 47 15.67 -3.36 15.09
C PHE A 47 14.83 -4.64 15.01
N PHE A 48 14.89 -5.52 16.02
CA PHE A 48 14.26 -6.83 15.95
C PHE A 48 13.70 -7.25 17.30
N GLY A 49 12.39 -7.43 17.37
CA GLY A 49 11.69 -8.00 18.51
C GLY A 49 11.31 -9.46 18.25
N LYS A 50 11.21 -10.28 19.30
CA LYS A 50 10.70 -11.67 19.20
C LYS A 50 9.29 -11.74 18.58
N GLY A 51 8.55 -10.63 18.67
CA GLY A 51 7.21 -10.49 18.11
C GLY A 51 7.12 -10.25 16.61
N ASP A 52 8.22 -9.82 15.99
CA ASP A 52 8.25 -9.54 14.56
C ASP A 52 8.13 -10.84 13.75
N LEU A 53 8.61 -11.96 14.31
CA LEU A 53 8.48 -13.30 13.72
C LEU A 53 7.02 -13.78 13.66
N ASP A 54 6.20 -13.43 14.66
CA ASP A 54 4.79 -13.80 14.66
C ASP A 54 3.98 -12.89 13.72
N ALA A 55 4.40 -11.64 13.57
CA ALA A 55 3.73 -10.65 12.73
C ALA A 55 4.08 -10.76 11.23
N TRP A 56 5.30 -11.20 10.91
CA TRP A 56 5.81 -11.25 9.53
C TRP A 56 4.96 -12.12 8.58
N PRO A 57 4.57 -13.36 8.94
CA PRO A 57 3.77 -14.20 8.04
C PRO A 57 2.42 -13.56 7.71
N ALA A 58 1.74 -13.00 8.71
CA ALA A 58 0.44 -12.37 8.52
C ALA A 58 0.52 -11.19 7.54
N LEU A 59 1.50 -10.30 7.72
CA LEU A 59 1.69 -9.13 6.86
C LEU A 59 2.19 -9.51 5.46
N PHE A 60 3.03 -10.55 5.36
CA PHE A 60 3.52 -11.06 4.08
C PHE A 60 2.37 -11.64 3.24
N PHE A 61 1.55 -12.52 3.82
CA PHE A 61 0.45 -13.15 3.10
C PHE A 61 -0.69 -12.18 2.78
N ASP A 62 -0.94 -11.18 3.61
CA ASP A 62 -1.92 -10.13 3.33
C ASP A 62 -1.55 -9.32 2.07
N ASN A 63 -0.29 -8.89 1.99
CA ASN A 63 0.23 -8.16 0.83
C ASN A 63 0.40 -9.06 -0.40
N LEU A 64 0.80 -10.31 -0.22
CA LEU A 64 0.90 -11.29 -1.29
C LEU A 64 -0.47 -11.60 -1.89
N SER A 65 -1.50 -11.78 -1.06
CA SER A 65 -2.87 -12.03 -1.51
C SER A 65 -3.39 -10.87 -2.36
N SER A 66 -3.19 -9.63 -1.89
CA SER A 66 -3.55 -8.42 -2.64
C SER A 66 -2.82 -8.31 -3.98
N LEU A 67 -1.51 -8.56 -3.99
CA LEU A 67 -0.71 -8.59 -5.21
C LEU A 67 -1.22 -9.63 -6.22
N LEU A 68 -1.46 -10.86 -5.74
CA LEU A 68 -1.96 -11.96 -6.57
C LEU A 68 -3.37 -11.67 -7.11
N GLY A 69 -4.23 -11.04 -6.31
CA GLY A 69 -5.56 -10.61 -6.74
C GLY A 69 -5.50 -9.62 -7.90
N ILE A 70 -4.62 -8.60 -7.80
CA ILE A 70 -4.44 -7.61 -8.86
C ILE A 70 -3.81 -8.22 -10.10
N PHE A 71 -2.79 -9.07 -9.94
CA PHE A 71 -2.15 -9.75 -11.08
C PHE A 71 -3.16 -10.67 -11.77
N GLY A 72 -3.96 -11.42 -11.00
CA GLY A 72 -5.07 -12.22 -11.51
C GLY A 72 -6.06 -11.38 -12.31
N ALA A 73 -6.46 -10.21 -11.80
CA ALA A 73 -7.34 -9.29 -12.50
C ALA A 73 -6.71 -8.77 -13.80
N MET A 74 -5.44 -8.36 -13.79
CA MET A 74 -4.74 -7.89 -14.98
C MET A 74 -4.63 -8.96 -16.07
N LEU A 75 -4.43 -10.23 -15.69
CA LEU A 75 -4.42 -11.36 -16.64
C LEU A 75 -5.83 -11.69 -17.13
N PHE A 76 -6.85 -11.51 -16.29
CA PHE A 76 -8.24 -11.76 -16.64
C PHE A 76 -8.84 -10.69 -17.56
N VAL A 77 -8.43 -9.43 -17.45
CA VAL A 77 -9.03 -8.31 -18.20
C VAL A 77 -8.95 -8.46 -19.74
N PRO A 78 -7.82 -8.84 -20.36
CA PRO A 78 -7.79 -9.10 -21.80
C PRO A 78 -8.67 -10.28 -22.20
N GLN A 79 -8.77 -11.31 -21.36
CA GLN A 79 -9.69 -12.43 -21.59
C GLN A 79 -11.16 -11.95 -21.51
N LEU A 80 -11.47 -11.05 -20.58
CA LEU A 80 -12.78 -10.42 -20.48
C LEU A 80 -13.08 -9.56 -21.72
N ALA A 81 -12.12 -8.79 -22.22
CA ALA A 81 -12.28 -8.01 -23.46
C ALA A 81 -12.64 -8.90 -24.65
N LEU A 82 -12.00 -10.08 -24.78
CA LEU A 82 -12.32 -11.07 -25.81
C LEU A 82 -13.77 -11.56 -25.68
N ILE A 83 -14.21 -11.91 -24.47
CA ILE A 83 -15.58 -12.38 -24.19
C ILE A 83 -16.62 -11.29 -24.51
N LEU A 84 -16.28 -10.03 -24.23
CA LEU A 84 -17.12 -8.86 -24.52
C LEU A 84 -17.11 -8.45 -26.00
N GLY A 85 -16.42 -9.19 -26.88
CA GLY A 85 -16.45 -8.99 -28.32
C GLY A 85 -15.39 -8.03 -28.87
N ALA A 86 -14.32 -7.74 -28.12
CA ALA A 86 -13.16 -7.04 -28.69
C ALA A 86 -12.54 -7.90 -29.81
N PRO A 87 -12.15 -7.30 -30.95
CA PRO A 87 -11.51 -8.02 -32.06
C PRO A 87 -10.04 -8.32 -31.76
N ILE A 88 -9.78 -9.00 -30.65
CA ILE A 88 -8.46 -9.49 -30.22
C ILE A 88 -8.42 -11.01 -30.35
N THR A 89 -7.24 -11.61 -30.35
CA THR A 89 -7.07 -13.07 -30.44
C THR A 89 -6.46 -13.63 -29.15
N PRO A 90 -6.51 -14.95 -28.91
CA PRO A 90 -5.82 -15.56 -27.77
C PRO A 90 -4.31 -15.26 -27.73
N ALA A 91 -3.69 -15.00 -28.88
CA ALA A 91 -2.29 -14.57 -28.94
C ALA A 91 -2.07 -13.19 -28.30
N HIS A 92 -3.01 -12.25 -28.47
CA HIS A 92 -2.96 -10.92 -27.83
C HIS A 92 -3.09 -11.04 -26.30
N VAL A 93 -3.95 -11.93 -25.83
CA VAL A 93 -4.11 -12.23 -24.40
C VAL A 93 -2.82 -12.80 -23.81
N ALA A 94 -2.20 -13.76 -24.51
CA ALA A 94 -0.93 -14.36 -24.08
C ALA A 94 0.23 -13.35 -24.08
N ALA A 95 0.33 -12.52 -25.12
CA ALA A 95 1.35 -11.47 -25.21
C ALA A 95 1.23 -10.46 -24.07
N PHE A 96 0.01 -10.05 -23.71
CA PHE A 96 -0.21 -9.19 -22.55
C PHE A 96 0.22 -9.85 -21.24
N GLY A 97 -0.09 -11.14 -21.05
CA GLY A 97 0.38 -11.90 -19.89
C GLY A 97 1.90 -11.90 -19.75
N ASN A 98 2.64 -12.06 -20.85
CA ASN A 98 4.10 -11.97 -20.86
C ASN A 98 4.60 -10.59 -20.43
N VAL A 99 3.91 -9.52 -20.83
CA VAL A 99 4.24 -8.15 -20.39
C VAL A 99 3.95 -7.95 -18.90
N VAL A 100 2.87 -8.51 -18.35
CA VAL A 100 2.55 -8.44 -16.92
C VAL A 100 3.67 -9.10 -16.11
N PHE A 101 4.04 -10.33 -16.40
CA PHE A 101 5.11 -11.01 -15.64
C PHE A 101 6.50 -10.45 -15.93
N GLY A 102 6.79 -10.08 -17.17
CA GLY A 102 8.12 -9.62 -17.59
C GLY A 102 8.43 -8.17 -17.24
N ARG A 103 7.43 -7.29 -17.13
CA ARG A 103 7.62 -5.85 -16.86
C ARG A 103 6.92 -5.37 -15.59
N VAL A 104 5.64 -5.72 -15.39
CA VAL A 104 4.88 -5.27 -14.22
C VAL A 104 5.38 -5.95 -12.95
N GLY A 105 5.61 -7.27 -12.99
CA GLY A 105 6.20 -8.06 -11.91
C GLY A 105 7.46 -7.44 -11.28
N PRO A 106 8.56 -7.28 -12.04
CA PRO A 106 9.78 -6.69 -11.51
C PRO A 106 9.60 -5.23 -11.10
N GLY A 107 8.76 -4.46 -11.79
CA GLY A 107 8.45 -3.08 -11.42
C GLY A 107 7.80 -2.97 -10.04
N VAL A 108 6.80 -3.82 -9.76
CA VAL A 108 6.14 -3.87 -8.46
C VAL A 108 7.08 -4.35 -7.37
N ALA A 109 7.93 -5.35 -7.65
CA ALA A 109 8.93 -5.82 -6.68
C ALA A 109 9.88 -4.69 -6.24
N ILE A 110 10.39 -3.89 -7.18
CA ILE A 110 11.26 -2.74 -6.89
C ILE A 110 10.48 -1.66 -6.11
N ALA A 111 9.25 -1.34 -6.52
CA ALA A 111 8.42 -0.36 -5.84
C ALA A 111 8.13 -0.75 -4.38
N LEU A 112 7.80 -2.03 -4.15
CA LEU A 112 7.58 -2.56 -2.80
C LEU A 112 8.85 -2.51 -1.96
N ALA A 113 10.01 -2.86 -2.52
CA ALA A 113 11.28 -2.79 -1.81
C ALA A 113 11.62 -1.35 -1.38
N VAL A 114 11.53 -0.40 -2.32
CA VAL A 114 11.81 1.02 -2.03
C VAL A 114 10.80 1.60 -1.05
N GLY A 115 9.52 1.28 -1.19
CA GLY A 115 8.45 1.74 -0.29
C GLY A 115 8.65 1.24 1.15
N ASN A 116 9.00 -0.04 1.32
CA ASN A 116 9.27 -0.62 2.65
C ASN A 116 10.55 -0.04 3.29
N LEU A 117 11.59 0.23 2.51
CA LEU A 117 12.78 0.94 3.00
C LEU A 117 12.44 2.36 3.46
N TRP A 118 11.61 3.08 2.70
CA TRP A 118 11.16 4.42 3.06
C TRP A 118 10.32 4.42 4.34
N TYR A 119 9.37 3.48 4.47
CA TYR A 119 8.52 3.37 5.66
C TYR A 119 9.30 2.97 6.90
N SER A 120 10.28 2.08 6.75
CA SER A 120 11.20 1.71 7.83
C SER A 120 11.99 2.94 8.30
N TRP A 121 12.52 3.73 7.37
CA TRP A 121 13.23 4.97 7.68
C TRP A 121 12.34 6.00 8.43
N MET A 122 11.09 6.17 8.01
CA MET A 122 10.13 7.02 8.72
C MET A 122 9.81 6.51 10.13
N ALA A 123 9.65 5.19 10.30
CA ALA A 123 9.39 4.57 11.59
C ALA A 123 10.57 4.75 12.56
N PHE A 124 11.81 4.55 12.08
CA PHE A 124 13.00 4.85 12.89
C PHE A 124 12.97 6.29 13.35
N LYS A 125 12.77 7.23 12.45
CA LYS A 125 12.78 8.64 12.79
C LYS A 125 11.69 9.03 13.80
N LEU A 126 10.49 8.46 13.68
CA LEU A 126 9.42 8.67 14.65
C LEU A 126 9.79 8.11 16.02
N ALA A 127 10.40 6.92 16.08
CA ALA A 127 10.89 6.31 17.31
C ALA A 127 11.86 7.22 18.08
N HIS A 128 12.70 7.96 17.34
CA HIS A 128 13.66 8.90 17.93
C HIS A 128 13.02 10.19 18.41
N TYR A 129 12.01 10.70 17.69
CA TYR A 129 11.28 11.89 18.07
C TYR A 129 10.43 11.65 19.33
N GLU A 130 9.82 10.47 19.44
CA GLU A 130 8.99 10.08 20.58
C GLU A 130 9.77 9.45 21.74
N ASP A 131 11.09 9.25 21.58
CA ASP A 131 11.95 8.49 22.51
C ASP A 131 11.35 7.13 22.91
N ARG A 132 10.76 6.43 21.94
CA ARG A 132 10.03 5.17 22.15
C ARG A 132 10.54 4.05 21.24
N GLN A 133 10.74 2.87 21.82
CA GLN A 133 11.22 1.68 21.10
C GLN A 133 10.09 0.83 20.47
N GLU A 134 8.83 1.14 20.77
CA GLU A 134 7.65 0.39 20.30
C GLU A 134 7.02 1.00 19.03
N VAL A 135 7.83 1.54 18.13
CA VAL A 135 7.34 2.04 16.85
C VAL A 135 7.47 0.93 15.81
N THR A 136 6.48 0.80 14.94
CA THR A 136 6.47 -0.21 13.89
C THR A 136 6.11 0.48 12.59
N ALA A 137 6.87 0.16 11.55
CA ALA A 137 6.50 0.56 10.19
C ALA A 137 5.28 -0.24 9.76
N LEU A 138 4.28 0.44 9.19
CA LEU A 138 3.26 -0.25 8.41
C LEU A 138 3.97 -0.91 7.21
N PRO A 139 3.67 -2.17 6.84
CA PRO A 139 4.21 -2.69 5.59
C PRO A 139 3.68 -1.84 4.43
N TYR A 140 4.57 -1.52 3.49
CA TYR A 140 4.14 -0.88 2.25
C TYR A 140 3.44 -1.94 1.39
N GLY A 141 2.11 -1.80 1.29
CA GLY A 141 1.23 -2.65 0.53
C GLY A 141 0.75 -2.02 -0.77
N ILE A 142 0.12 -2.84 -1.61
CA ILE A 142 -0.49 -2.36 -2.85
C ILE A 142 -1.91 -1.84 -2.57
N ASN A 143 -2.28 -0.72 -3.19
CA ASN A 143 -3.64 -0.19 -3.11
C ASN A 143 -4.57 -1.05 -3.96
N THR A 144 -5.22 -2.01 -3.32
CA THR A 144 -6.11 -2.98 -3.99
C THR A 144 -7.30 -2.33 -4.71
N PRO A 145 -8.06 -1.40 -4.10
CA PRO A 145 -9.11 -0.67 -4.81
C PRO A 145 -8.61 0.03 -6.07
N ALA A 146 -7.51 0.78 -6.00
CA ALA A 146 -6.97 1.48 -7.16
C ALA A 146 -6.43 0.50 -8.22
N GLY A 147 -5.79 -0.60 -7.80
CA GLY A 147 -5.32 -1.66 -8.70
C GLY A 147 -6.45 -2.28 -9.52
N PHE A 148 -7.59 -2.57 -8.89
CA PHE A 148 -8.77 -3.06 -9.60
C PHE A 148 -9.39 -2.01 -10.53
N VAL A 149 -9.47 -0.74 -10.10
CA VAL A 149 -9.92 0.35 -10.96
C VAL A 149 -9.02 0.48 -12.18
N MET A 150 -7.69 0.39 -12.02
CA MET A 150 -6.78 0.40 -13.15
C MET A 150 -6.97 -0.81 -14.08
N ALA A 151 -7.16 -2.01 -13.52
CA ALA A 151 -7.39 -3.21 -14.32
C ALA A 151 -8.69 -3.09 -15.15
N PHE A 152 -9.81 -2.77 -14.51
CA PHE A 152 -11.11 -2.79 -15.19
C PHE A 152 -11.46 -1.48 -15.90
N SER A 153 -11.09 -0.32 -15.37
CA SER A 153 -11.48 0.97 -15.94
C SER A 153 -10.45 1.54 -16.91
N VAL A 154 -9.19 1.05 -16.91
CA VAL A 154 -8.14 1.57 -17.80
C VAL A 154 -7.65 0.49 -18.77
N ILE A 155 -7.20 -0.67 -18.29
CA ILE A 155 -6.68 -1.72 -19.18
C ILE A 155 -7.78 -2.23 -20.13
N LEU A 156 -8.99 -2.47 -19.61
CA LEU A 156 -10.10 -2.98 -20.41
C LEU A 156 -10.44 -2.08 -21.63
N PRO A 157 -10.74 -0.77 -21.48
CA PRO A 157 -11.01 0.08 -22.64
C PRO A 157 -9.79 0.27 -23.55
N LEU A 158 -8.56 0.19 -23.02
CA LEU A 158 -7.36 0.20 -23.85
C LEU A 158 -7.26 -1.04 -24.75
N CYS A 159 -7.68 -2.22 -24.27
CA CYS A 159 -7.78 -3.43 -25.10
C CYS A 159 -8.74 -3.23 -26.29
N PHE A 160 -9.89 -2.57 -26.08
CA PHE A 160 -10.79 -2.23 -27.18
C PHE A 160 -10.20 -1.20 -28.13
N LYS A 161 -9.56 -0.15 -27.58
CA LYS A 161 -8.95 0.92 -28.38
C LYS A 161 -7.84 0.42 -29.30
N TYR A 162 -6.98 -0.46 -28.80
CA TYR A 162 -5.83 -1.00 -29.54
C TYR A 162 -6.12 -2.31 -30.27
N SER A 163 -7.37 -2.78 -30.28
CA SER A 163 -7.78 -4.02 -30.94
C SER A 163 -7.55 -4.05 -32.46
N SER A 164 -7.31 -2.90 -33.10
CA SER A 164 -6.95 -2.81 -34.53
C SER A 164 -5.50 -3.24 -34.83
N ILE A 165 -4.66 -3.39 -33.81
CA ILE A 165 -3.27 -3.79 -33.95
C ILE A 165 -3.22 -5.30 -34.14
N ALA A 166 -2.72 -5.74 -35.29
CA ALA A 166 -2.61 -7.17 -35.62
C ALA A 166 -1.45 -7.87 -34.92
N ASP A 167 -0.38 -7.13 -34.60
CA ASP A 167 0.80 -7.67 -33.92
C ASP A 167 0.55 -7.77 -32.39
N PRO A 168 0.57 -8.98 -31.81
CA PRO A 168 0.27 -9.19 -30.38
C PRO A 168 1.23 -8.48 -29.43
N ASP A 169 2.52 -8.40 -29.78
CA ASP A 169 3.55 -7.82 -28.92
C ASP A 169 3.44 -6.28 -28.89
N GLU A 170 3.22 -5.65 -30.05
CA GLU A 170 2.95 -4.22 -30.14
C GLU A 170 1.64 -3.84 -29.42
N PHE A 171 0.58 -4.65 -29.57
CA PHE A 171 -0.67 -4.48 -28.82
C PHE A 171 -0.40 -4.47 -27.31
N ALA A 172 0.29 -5.49 -26.80
CA ALA A 172 0.57 -5.65 -25.39
C ALA A 172 1.42 -4.49 -24.85
N PHE A 173 2.41 -4.05 -25.63
CA PHE A 173 3.24 -2.90 -25.30
C PHE A 173 2.42 -1.60 -25.22
N ARG A 174 1.52 -1.33 -26.17
CA ARG A 174 0.71 -0.10 -26.16
C ARG A 174 -0.31 -0.07 -25.04
N VAL A 175 -0.95 -1.20 -24.74
CA VAL A 175 -1.86 -1.30 -23.60
C VAL A 175 -1.09 -1.03 -22.31
N TRP A 176 0.06 -1.69 -22.12
CA TRP A 176 0.92 -1.48 -20.95
C TRP A 176 1.41 -0.02 -20.83
N ALA A 177 1.96 0.55 -21.90
CA ALA A 177 2.45 1.93 -21.91
C ALA A 177 1.32 2.94 -21.65
N GLY A 178 0.14 2.71 -22.22
CA GLY A 178 -1.06 3.49 -21.95
C GLY A 178 -1.46 3.44 -20.47
N SER A 179 -1.48 2.24 -19.88
CA SER A 179 -1.75 2.07 -18.45
C SER A 179 -0.68 2.70 -17.56
N CYS A 180 0.60 2.60 -17.90
CA CYS A 180 1.69 3.27 -17.18
C CYS A 180 1.52 4.79 -17.23
N SER A 181 1.13 5.36 -18.37
CA SER A 181 0.89 6.80 -18.49
C SER A 181 -0.30 7.26 -17.63
N ALA A 182 -1.38 6.48 -17.59
CA ALA A 182 -2.54 6.76 -16.75
C ALA A 182 -2.16 6.69 -15.25
N ASN A 183 -1.38 5.67 -14.85
CA ASN A 183 -0.87 5.56 -13.49
C ASN A 183 0.03 6.74 -13.11
N PHE A 184 0.88 7.19 -14.02
CA PHE A 184 1.76 8.33 -13.76
C PHE A 184 0.96 9.61 -13.53
N ILE A 185 -0.07 9.86 -14.36
CA ILE A 185 -0.98 11.00 -14.18
C ILE A 185 -1.74 10.87 -12.85
N GLY A 186 -2.28 9.68 -12.55
CA GLY A 186 -2.95 9.40 -11.28
C GLY A 186 -2.04 9.67 -10.07
N GLY A 187 -0.77 9.26 -10.15
CA GLY A 187 0.22 9.54 -9.11
C GLY A 187 0.48 11.04 -8.91
N ILE A 188 0.52 11.84 -9.98
CA ILE A 188 0.62 13.31 -9.87
C ILE A 188 -0.61 13.88 -9.14
N PHE A 189 -1.80 13.39 -9.46
CA PHE A 189 -3.04 13.78 -8.76
C PHE A 189 -2.99 13.41 -7.27
N GLU A 190 -2.54 12.20 -6.93
CA GLU A 190 -2.41 11.78 -5.53
C GLU A 190 -1.41 12.64 -4.75
N VAL A 191 -0.24 12.93 -5.34
CA VAL A 191 0.76 13.82 -4.73
C VAL A 191 0.20 15.23 -4.55
N SER A 192 -0.58 15.74 -5.51
CA SER A 192 -1.25 17.04 -5.37
C SER A 192 -2.25 17.07 -4.22
N GLY A 193 -2.79 15.91 -3.82
CA GLY A 193 -3.69 15.75 -2.69
C GLY A 193 -3.10 16.18 -1.35
N PHE A 194 -1.77 16.27 -1.21
CA PHE A 194 -1.14 16.74 0.03
C PHE A 194 -1.61 18.16 0.41
N TRP A 195 -1.84 19.04 -0.57
CA TRP A 195 -2.30 20.42 -0.34
C TRP A 195 -3.71 20.48 0.26
N LEU A 196 -4.55 19.50 -0.09
CA LEU A 196 -5.94 19.40 0.35
C LEU A 196 -6.09 18.54 1.62
N GLY A 197 -5.03 17.86 2.06
CA GLY A 197 -5.09 16.89 3.15
C GLY A 197 -5.60 17.48 4.48
N ASN A 198 -5.10 18.65 4.88
CA ASN A 198 -5.55 19.33 6.10
C ASN A 198 -7.01 19.78 5.99
N LEU A 199 -7.41 20.28 4.82
CA LEU A 199 -8.78 20.72 4.57
C LEU A 199 -9.77 19.55 4.63
N ILE A 200 -9.43 18.40 4.04
CA ILE A 200 -10.27 17.20 4.10
C ILE A 200 -10.36 16.67 5.53
N ARG A 201 -9.24 16.61 6.25
CA ARG A 201 -9.20 16.14 7.64
C ARG A 201 -10.10 16.98 8.56
N ASP A 202 -10.08 18.30 8.39
CA ASP A 202 -10.84 19.19 9.27
C ASP A 202 -12.34 19.21 8.91
N ASN A 203 -12.69 18.91 7.65
CA ASN A 203 -14.06 18.95 7.17
C ASN A 203 -14.77 17.58 7.12
N THR A 204 -14.04 16.48 7.32
CA THR A 204 -14.59 15.11 7.31
C THR A 204 -14.91 14.64 8.72
N SER A 205 -16.05 13.98 8.92
CA SER A 205 -16.40 13.42 10.22
C SER A 205 -15.38 12.35 10.64
N LYS A 206 -14.99 12.33 11.91
CA LYS A 206 -14.04 11.32 12.43
C LYS A 206 -14.51 9.88 12.15
N ALA A 207 -15.82 9.65 12.14
CA ALA A 207 -16.40 8.35 11.79
C ALA A 207 -16.09 7.92 10.35
N ALA A 208 -16.09 8.85 9.39
CA ALA A 208 -15.74 8.54 8.00
C ALA A 208 -14.24 8.24 7.82
N LEU A 209 -13.37 8.79 8.68
CA LEU A 209 -11.94 8.47 8.70
C LEU A 209 -11.66 7.08 9.27
N TYR A 210 -12.46 6.61 10.25
CA TYR A 210 -12.28 5.29 10.86
C TYR A 210 -13.03 4.17 10.12
N ALA A 211 -14.09 4.47 9.37
CA ALA A 211 -14.86 3.45 8.64
C ALA A 211 -14.02 2.49 7.78
N PRO A 212 -12.94 2.93 7.09
CA PRO A 212 -12.07 2.01 6.35
C PRO A 212 -11.20 1.11 7.25
N THR A 213 -10.91 1.52 8.49
CA THR A 213 -10.04 0.78 9.42
C THR A 213 -10.80 -0.29 10.22
N GLU A 214 -12.11 -0.15 10.40
CA GLU A 214 -12.96 -1.15 11.08
C GLU A 214 -13.32 -2.33 10.16
N ALA A 215 -13.14 -2.19 8.84
CA ALA A 215 -13.58 -3.15 7.83
C ALA A 215 -12.51 -4.20 7.46
N ILE A 216 -11.39 -4.22 8.19
CA ILE A 216 -10.24 -5.12 8.01
C ILE A 216 -10.05 -5.92 9.29
#